data_AF-A0A3P7JJR8-F1
#
_entry.id   AF-A0A3P7JJR8-F1
#
_cell.length_a   1.000
_cell.length_b   1.000
_cell.length_c   1.000
_cell.angle_alpha   90.00
_cell.angle_beta   90.00
_cell.angle_gamma   90.00
#
_symmetry.space_group_name_H-M   'P 1'
#
loop_
_entity.id
_entity.type
_entity.pdbx_description
1 polymer ?
#
loop_
_entity_poly.entity_id
_entity_poly.type
_entity_poly.pdbx_seq_one_letter_code
_entity_poly.pdbx_strand_id
1 'polypeptide(L)' 'MAWANQGMQALIPVINRVQDAFSQLGTSVNFELPQIAVVGGQSAGKSSVLENFVGR' A
#
# COMPACT_ATOMS: atom_id res chain seq x y z
N MET A 1 14.88 2.42 -14.14
CA MET A 1 14.92 3.39 -13.03
C MET A 1 13.69 3.12 -12.18
N ALA A 2 13.84 2.49 -11.02
CA ALA A 2 12.70 2.21 -10.15
C ALA A 2 12.10 3.54 -9.69
N TRP A 3 10.81 3.76 -9.94
CA TRP A 3 10.11 4.90 -9.37
C TRP A 3 10.02 4.69 -7.86
N ALA A 4 10.88 5.37 -7.11
CA ALA A 4 10.83 5.32 -5.66
C ALA A 4 9.53 6.00 -5.21
N ASN A 5 8.61 5.22 -4.64
CA ASN A 5 7.37 5.74 -4.05
C ASN A 5 7.68 6.47 -2.73
N GLN A 6 8.33 7.63 -2.81
CA GLN A 6 8.80 8.41 -1.64
C GLN A 6 7.66 8.76 -0.67
N GLY A 7 6.47 9.06 -1.20
CA GLY A 7 5.27 9.30 -0.39
C GLY A 7 4.88 8.08 0.47
N MET A 8 4.91 6.87 -0.10
CA MET A 8 4.65 5.65 0.68
C MET A 8 5.76 5.37 1.68
N GLN A 9 7.03 5.57 1.30
CA GLN A 9 8.18 5.39 2.20
C GLN A 9 8.10 6.30 3.43
N ALA A 10 7.59 7.52 3.27
CA ALA A 10 7.35 8.44 4.37
C ALA A 10 6.09 8.09 5.20
N LEU A 11 5.04 7.57 4.55
CA LEU A 11 3.76 7.29 5.20
C LEU A 11 3.78 5.98 6.02
N ILE A 12 4.47 4.94 5.55
CA ILE A 12 4.53 3.62 6.22
C ILE A 12 4.96 3.75 7.70
N PRO A 13 6.07 4.42 8.04
CA PRO A 13 6.48 4.55 9.44
C PRO A 13 5.47 5.30 10.31
N VAL A 14 4.77 6.29 9.73
CA VAL A 14 3.75 7.08 10.45
C VAL A 14 2.54 6.20 10.77
N ILE A 15 2.02 5.48 9.78
CA ILE A 15 0.86 4.58 9.98
C ILE A 15 1.21 3.48 10.97
N ASN A 16 2.40 2.87 10.89
CA ASN A 16 2.83 1.86 11.85
C ASN A 16 2.85 2.40 13.28
N ARG A 17 3.37 3.60 13.52
CA ARG A 17 3.36 4.22 14.87
C ARG A 17 1.95 4.44 15.40
N VAL A 18 1.01 4.84 14.54
CA VAL A 18 -0.38 5.00 14.95
C VAL A 18 -1.01 3.65 15.29
N GLN A 19 -0.79 2.62 14.47
CA GLN A 19 -1.23 1.25 14.75
C GLN A 19 -0.69 0.74 16.09
N ASP A 20 0.61 0.96 16.36
CA ASP A 20 1.25 0.58 17.62
C ASP A 20 0.62 1.28 18.83
N ALA A 21 0.30 2.57 18.70
CA ALA A 21 -0.35 3.34 19.77
C ALA A 21 -1.75 2.81 20.09
N PHE A 22 -2.56 2.49 19.08
CA PHE A 22 -3.89 1.90 19.29
C PHE A 22 -3.81 0.48 19.86
N SER A 23 -2.84 -0.32 19.41
CA SER A 23 -2.57 -1.67 19.92
C SER A 23 -2.26 -1.65 21.44
N GLN A 24 -1.45 -0.68 21.89
CA GLN A 24 -1.14 -0.49 23.32
C GLN A 24 -2.36 -0.12 24.17
N LEU A 25 -3.36 0.53 23.57
CA LEU A 25 -4.62 0.87 24.23
C LEU A 25 -5.63 -0.29 24.25
N GLY A 26 -5.26 -1.47 23.72
CA GLY A 26 -6.15 -2.63 23.60
C GLY A 26 -7.24 -2.47 22.56
N THR A 27 -7.12 -1.45 21.69
CA THR A 27 -8.08 -1.14 20.64
C THR A 27 -7.48 -1.45 19.27
N SER A 28 -8.21 -2.17 18.43
CA SER A 28 -7.82 -2.29 17.02
C SER A 28 -8.27 -1.03 16.27
N VAL A 29 -7.35 -0.44 15.51
CA VAL A 29 -7.70 0.62 14.56
C VAL A 29 -7.64 0.01 13.16
N ASN A 30 -8.76 0.06 12.45
CA ASN A 30 -8.83 -0.37 11.07
C ASN A 30 -8.68 0.86 10.17
N PHE A 31 -7.58 0.94 9.43
CA PHE A 31 -7.42 1.96 8.42
C PHE A 31 -8.07 1.48 7.13
N GLU A 32 -9.13 2.16 6.70
CA GLU A 32 -9.69 1.98 5.36
C GLU A 32 -8.75 2.59 4.32
N LEU A 33 -7.68 1.87 4.02
CA LEU A 33 -6.68 2.31 3.05
C LEU A 33 -7.24 2.23 1.62
N PRO A 34 -6.88 3.20 0.75
CA PRO A 34 -7.27 3.18 -0.65
C PRO A 34 -6.86 1.87 -1.33
N GLN A 35 -7.81 1.25 -2.03
CA GLN A 35 -7.56 0.04 -2.81
C GLN A 35 -7.24 0.40 -4.27
N ILE A 36 -6.32 -0.33 -4.88
CA ILE A 36 -5.99 -0.20 -6.30
C ILE A 36 -6.55 -1.42 -7.03
N ALA A 37 -7.46 -1.19 -7.97
CA ALA A 37 -8.00 -2.21 -8.84
C ALA A 37 -7.57 -1.95 -10.30
N VAL A 38 -7.21 -3.01 -11.01
CA VAL A 38 -6.83 -2.94 -12.43
C VAL A 38 -7.83 -3.73 -13.26
N VAL A 39 -8.43 -3.07 -14.25
CA VAL A 39 -9.43 -3.65 -15.15
C VAL A 39 -8.92 -3.62 -16.59
N GLY A 40 -9.19 -4.70 -17.35
CA GLY A 40 -8.76 -4.80 -18.74
C GLY A 40 -8.90 -6.22 -19.31
N GLY A 41 -8.85 -6.31 -20.63
CA GLY A 41 -9.00 -7.57 -21.38
C GLY A 41 -7.98 -8.65 -20.99
N GLN A 42 -8.20 -9.87 -21.47
CA GLN A 42 -7.25 -10.96 -21.30
C GLN A 42 -5.89 -10.55 -21.88
N SER A 43 -4.79 -10.89 -21.20
CA SER A 43 -3.41 -10.57 -21.62
C SER A 43 -3.06 -9.08 -21.73
N ALA A 44 -3.89 -8.15 -21.26
CA ALA A 44 -3.58 -6.71 -21.23
C ALA A 44 -2.46 -6.29 -20.24
N GLY A 45 -1.72 -7.25 -19.66
CA GLY A 45 -0.61 -6.96 -18.75
C GLY A 45 -1.03 -6.53 -17.33
N LYS A 46 -2.27 -6.77 -16.89
CA LYS A 46 -2.78 -6.36 -15.57
C LYS A 46 -1.85 -6.73 -14.39
N SER A 47 -1.35 -7.97 -14.36
CA SER A 47 -0.43 -8.43 -13.32
C SER A 47 0.92 -7.71 -13.39
N SER A 48 1.46 -7.52 -14.59
CA SER A 48 2.71 -6.80 -14.80
C SER A 48 2.63 -5.33 -14.38
N VAL A 49 1.47 -4.69 -14.56
CA VAL A 49 1.22 -3.32 -14.04
C VAL A 49 1.25 -3.28 -12.51
N LEU A 50 0.61 -4.24 -11.84
CA LEU A 50 0.62 -4.33 -10.37
C LEU A 50 2.02 -4.63 -9.83
N GLU A 51 2.76 -5.54 -10.44
CA GLU A 51 4.14 -5.89 -10.07
C GLU A 51 5.08 -4.68 -10.19
N ASN A 52 5.01 -3.95 -11.31
CA ASN A 52 5.78 -2.73 -11.52
C ASN A 52 5.42 -1.62 -10.53
N PHE A 53 4.15 -1.51 -10.13
CA PHE A 53 3.69 -0.50 -9.16
C PHE A 53 4.22 -0.78 -7.74
N VAL A 54 4.23 -2.06 -7.34
CA VAL A 54 4.76 -2.49 -6.05
C VAL A 54 6.30 -2.46 -6.04
N GLY A 55 6.94 -2.63 -7.21
CA GLY A 55 8.39 -2.59 -7.36
C GLY A 55 9.09 -3.89 -6.93
N ARG A 56 8.50 -5.05 -7.25
CA ARG A 56 9.13 -6.37 -7.10
C ARG A 56 9.68 -6.88 -8.42
#